data_AF-A0A8J8NJX1-F1
#
_entry.id   AF-A0A8J8NJX1-F1
#
_cell.length_a   1.000
_cell.length_b   1.000
_cell.length_c   1.000
_cell.angle_alpha   90.00
_cell.angle_beta   90.00
_cell.angle_gamma   90.00
#
_symmetry.space_group_name_H-M   'P 1'
#
loop_
_entity.id
_entity.type
_entity.pdbx_description
1 polymer ?
#
loop_
_entity_poly.entity_id
_entity_poly.type
_entity_poly.pdbx_seq_one_letter_code
_entity_poly.pdbx_strand_id
1 'polypeptide(L)'
;MTETYDPNNKDDIFAALQTRVDELKRKYSDIEREFSRKKRQIPVMCPICMDNFDSSQQVIQLTCNKNHIFHEPCLFQWYSKNKNCPLCRVKNTHALPENLNIQ
;
A
#
# COMPACT_ATOMS: atom_id res chain seq x y z
N MET A 1 -38.57 -5.21 -31.54
CA MET A 1 -39.57 -5.52 -30.51
C MET A 1 -38.94 -5.18 -29.18
N THR A 2 -39.29 -4.04 -28.60
CA THR A 2 -38.73 -3.58 -27.33
C THR A 2 -39.52 -4.24 -26.20
N GLU A 3 -38.94 -5.22 -25.51
CA GLU A 3 -39.50 -5.70 -24.25
C GLU A 3 -39.52 -4.52 -23.28
N THR A 4 -40.72 -3.99 -23.02
CA THR A 4 -40.92 -2.86 -22.11
C THR A 4 -41.04 -3.40 -20.69
N TYR A 5 -40.17 -2.94 -19.80
CA TYR A 5 -40.25 -3.20 -18.37
C TYR A 5 -41.65 -2.91 -17.82
N ASP A 6 -42.31 -3.92 -17.24
CA ASP A 6 -43.56 -3.78 -16.50
C ASP A 6 -43.29 -3.76 -14.97
N PRO A 7 -43.49 -2.63 -14.29
CA PRO A 7 -43.27 -2.51 -12.84
C PRO A 7 -44.24 -3.34 -11.98
N ASN A 8 -45.27 -3.96 -12.56
CA ASN A 8 -46.18 -4.86 -11.86
C ASN A 8 -45.86 -6.34 -12.13
N ASN A 9 -44.96 -6.64 -13.07
CA ASN A 9 -44.51 -7.99 -13.35
C ASN A 9 -43.31 -8.34 -12.45
N LYS A 10 -43.47 -9.40 -11.65
CA LYS A 10 -42.43 -9.85 -10.71
C LYS A 10 -41.14 -10.29 -11.40
N ASP A 11 -41.23 -10.86 -12.59
CA ASP A 11 -40.06 -11.33 -13.33
C ASP A 11 -39.24 -10.15 -13.88
N ASP A 12 -39.92 -9.12 -14.39
CA ASP A 12 -39.28 -7.89 -14.87
C ASP A 12 -38.59 -7.14 -13.72
N ILE A 13 -39.25 -7.04 -12.56
CA ILE A 13 -38.66 -6.45 -11.35
C ILE A 13 -37.45 -7.26 -10.89
N PHE A 14 -37.55 -8.58 -10.86
CA PHE A 14 -36.44 -9.45 -10.46
C PHE A 14 -35.26 -9.32 -11.41
N ALA A 15 -35.49 -9.31 -12.73
CA ALA A 15 -34.46 -9.12 -13.74
C ALA A 15 -33.75 -7.77 -13.60
N ALA A 16 -34.49 -6.69 -13.34
CA ALA A 16 -33.93 -5.37 -13.10
C ALA A 16 -33.08 -5.33 -11.81
N LEU A 17 -33.57 -5.92 -10.72
CA LEU A 17 -32.83 -6.03 -9.47
C LEU A 17 -31.57 -6.89 -9.62
N GLN A 18 -31.67 -8.02 -10.32
CA GLN A 18 -30.55 -8.92 -10.56
C GLN A 18 -29.47 -8.22 -11.39
N THR A 19 -29.86 -7.51 -12.45
CA THR A 19 -28.95 -6.66 -13.23
C THR A 19 -28.21 -5.68 -12.34
N ARG A 20 -28.92 -5.02 -11.42
CA ARG A 20 -28.31 -4.08 -10.48
C ARG A 20 -27.37 -4.77 -9.49
N VAL A 21 -27.72 -5.94 -8.98
CA VAL A 21 -26.85 -6.75 -8.12
C VAL A 21 -25.57 -7.13 -8.85
N ASP A 22 -25.65 -7.52 -10.13
CA ASP A 22 -24.48 -7.91 -10.91
C ASP A 22 -23.59 -6.72 -11.27
N GLU A 23 -24.17 -5.53 -11.49
CA GLU A 23 -23.40 -4.28 -11.56
C GLU A 23 -22.66 -3.97 -10.25
N LEU A 24 -23.34 -4.10 -9.11
CA LEU A 24 -22.74 -3.83 -7.81
C LEU A 24 -21.62 -4.81 -7.47
N LYS A 25 -21.82 -6.11 -7.75
CA LYS A 25 -20.78 -7.14 -7.59
C LYS A 25 -19.53 -6.81 -8.41
N ARG A 26 -19.69 -6.40 -9.68
CA ARG A 26 -18.58 -5.98 -10.54
C ARG A 26 -17.83 -4.78 -9.94
N LYS A 27 -18.57 -3.73 -9.55
CA LYS A 27 -17.99 -2.55 -8.90
C LYS A 27 -17.23 -2.88 -7.62
N TYR A 28 -17.78 -3.75 -6.77
CA TYR A 28 -17.12 -4.19 -5.55
C TYR A 28 -15.80 -4.93 -5.85
N SER A 29 -15.81 -5.88 -6.79
CA SER A 29 -14.60 -6.61 -7.19
C SER A 29 -13.51 -5.68 -7.75
N ASP A 30 -13.89 -4.67 -8.52
CA ASP A 30 -12.94 -3.67 -9.01
C ASP A 30 -12.31 -2.87 -7.85
N ILE A 31 -13.11 -2.44 -6.87
CA ILE A 31 -12.63 -1.74 -5.67
C ILE A 31 -11.67 -2.62 -4.86
N GLU A 32 -12.02 -3.88 -4.62
CA GLU A 32 -11.16 -4.83 -3.89
C GLU A 32 -9.81 -5.04 -4.59
N ARG A 33 -9.83 -5.15 -5.93
CA ARG A 33 -8.61 -5.29 -6.73
C ARG A 33 -7.72 -4.06 -6.60
N GLU A 34 -8.28 -2.86 -6.67
CA GLU A 34 -7.54 -1.61 -6.49
C GLU A 34 -6.97 -1.48 -5.08
N PHE A 35 -7.74 -1.82 -4.05
CA PHE A 35 -7.27 -1.83 -2.67
C PHE A 35 -6.11 -2.82 -2.48
N SER A 36 -6.23 -4.03 -3.03
CA SER A 36 -5.18 -5.06 -2.98
C SER A 36 -3.89 -4.60 -3.69
N ARG A 37 -4.01 -3.94 -4.84
CA ARG A 37 -2.88 -3.35 -5.57
C ARG A 37 -2.19 -2.25 -4.77
N LYS A 38 -2.95 -1.36 -4.13
CA LYS A 38 -2.39 -0.30 -3.28
C LYS A 38 -1.73 -0.87 -2.03
N LYS A 39 -2.34 -1.85 -1.36
CA LYS A 39 -1.79 -2.51 -0.17
C LYS A 39 -0.42 -3.14 -0.44
N ARG A 40 -0.23 -3.79 -1.60
CA ARG A 40 1.07 -4.37 -2.00
C ARG A 40 2.19 -3.34 -2.17
N GLN A 41 1.87 -2.05 -2.31
CA GLN A 41 2.85 -0.98 -2.42
C GLN A 41 3.27 -0.40 -1.07
N ILE A 42 2.60 -0.77 0.02
CA ILE A 42 2.93 -0.30 1.36
C ILE A 42 3.90 -1.30 1.99
N PRO A 43 5.15 -0.91 2.30
CA PRO A 43 6.06 -1.78 3.04
C PRO A 43 5.48 -2.08 4.43
N VAL A 44 5.44 -3.36 4.80
CA VAL A 44 4.90 -3.82 6.10
C VAL A 44 5.97 -4.35 7.06
N MET A 45 7.22 -4.49 6.58
CA MET A 45 8.31 -5.11 7.30
C MET A 45 9.64 -4.42 7.01
N CYS A 46 10.47 -4.28 8.03
CA CYS A 46 11.84 -3.81 7.88
C CYS A 46 12.71 -4.92 7.29
N PRO A 47 13.37 -4.71 6.14
CA PRO A 47 14.18 -5.75 5.50
C PRO A 47 15.53 -6.00 6.19
N ILE A 48 15.92 -5.17 7.16
CA ILE A 48 17.18 -5.35 7.92
C ILE A 48 16.98 -6.36 9.05
N CYS A 49 15.93 -6.19 9.85
CA CYS A 49 15.63 -7.07 10.98
C CYS A 49 14.57 -8.14 10.70
N MET A 50 13.91 -8.08 9.53
CA MET A 50 12.81 -8.96 9.12
C MET A 50 11.61 -8.93 10.06
N ASP A 51 11.41 -7.80 10.76
CA ASP A 51 10.28 -7.59 11.67
C ASP A 51 9.29 -6.56 11.10
N ASN A 52 8.02 -6.70 11.48
CA ASN A 52 6.95 -5.84 11.00
C ASN A 52 7.09 -4.42 11.54
N PHE A 53 6.64 -3.44 10.75
CA PHE A 53 6.49 -2.08 11.26
C PHE A 53 5.28 -2.00 12.16
N ASP A 54 5.43 -1.36 13.32
CA ASP A 54 4.32 -1.00 14.20
C ASP A 54 4.23 0.53 14.41
N SER A 55 3.13 0.99 15.00
CA SER A 55 2.90 2.42 15.25
C SER A 55 3.70 2.98 16.43
N SER A 56 4.37 2.13 17.20
CA SER A 56 5.22 2.52 18.34
C SER A 56 6.69 2.71 17.94
N GLN A 57 7.10 2.19 16.79
CA GLN A 57 8.46 2.25 16.28
C GLN A 57 8.67 3.42 15.32
N GLN A 58 9.83 4.06 15.41
CA GLN A 58 10.25 5.06 14.44
C GLN A 58 10.77 4.39 13.16
N VAL A 59 10.31 4.89 12.01
CA VAL A 59 10.70 4.42 10.70
C VAL A 59 11.24 5.56 9.85
N ILE A 60 12.23 5.24 9.01
CA ILE A 60 12.80 6.17 8.04
C ILE A 60 12.52 5.66 6.64
N GLN A 61 11.89 6.52 5.83
CA GLN A 61 11.76 6.33 4.39
C GLN A 61 12.91 7.07 3.68
N LEU A 62 13.69 6.35 2.88
CA LEU A 62 14.76 6.95 2.09
C LEU A 62 14.22 7.61 0.81
N THR A 63 14.85 8.69 0.37
CA THR A 63 14.43 9.44 -0.84
C THR A 63 14.65 8.67 -2.14
N CYS A 64 15.57 7.71 -2.15
CA CYS A 64 15.88 6.90 -3.33
C CYS A 64 14.70 6.05 -3.85
N ASN A 65 13.73 5.69 -2.99
CA ASN A 65 12.49 5.04 -3.39
C ASN A 65 11.45 5.12 -2.26
N LYS A 66 10.18 5.37 -2.59
CA LYS A 66 9.07 5.43 -1.62
C LYS A 66 8.88 4.15 -0.78
N ASN A 67 9.33 3.00 -1.30
CA ASN A 67 9.20 1.70 -0.63
C ASN A 67 10.44 1.32 0.20
N HIS A 68 11.49 2.15 0.21
CA HIS A 68 12.69 1.89 1.00
C HIS A 68 12.52 2.46 2.41
N ILE A 69 11.77 1.72 3.21
CA ILE A 69 11.45 2.05 4.60
C ILE A 69 12.17 1.06 5.51
N PHE A 70 12.71 1.55 6.61
CA PHE A 70 13.43 0.76 7.61
C PHE A 70 13.11 1.29 9.00
N HIS A 71 13.25 0.45 10.03
CA HIS A 71 13.34 0.97 11.39
C HIS A 71 14.53 1.93 11.48
N GLU A 72 14.32 3.07 12.12
CA GLU A 72 15.34 4.07 12.39
C GLU A 72 16.64 3.45 12.98
N PRO A 73 16.59 2.66 14.07
CA PRO A 73 17.80 2.05 14.64
C PRO A 73 18.49 1.08 13.67
N CYS A 74 17.73 0.29 12.90
CA CYS A 74 18.29 -0.64 11.93
C CYS A 74 19.05 0.09 10.82
N LEU A 75 18.48 1.19 10.32
CA LEU A 75 19.11 1.99 9.28
C LEU A 75 20.40 2.64 9.79
N PHE A 76 20.41 3.16 11.02
CA PHE A 76 21.63 3.79 11.57
C PHE A 76 22.73 2.79 11.84
N GLN A 77 22.38 1.60 12.34
CA GLN A 77 23.35 0.53 12.51
C GLN A 77 23.97 0.11 11.16
N TRP A 78 23.20 0.15 10.07
CA TRP A 78 23.73 -0.03 8.73
C TRP A 78 24.65 1.14 8.30
N TYR A 79 24.23 2.38 8.56
CA TYR A 79 24.96 3.60 8.23
C TYR A 79 26.26 3.82 9.01
N SER A 80 26.48 3.12 10.12
CA SER A 80 27.79 3.13 10.79
C SER A 80 28.87 2.43 9.95
N LYS A 81 28.48 1.51 9.07
CA LYS A 81 29.40 0.75 8.19
C LYS A 81 29.32 1.14 6.72
N ASN A 82 28.13 1.52 6.23
CA ASN A 82 27.88 1.82 4.81
C ASN A 82 26.92 2.99 4.64
N LYS A 83 27.28 4.05 3.90
CA LYS A 83 26.39 5.23 3.70
C LYS A 83 25.36 5.09 2.56
N ASN A 84 25.15 3.87 2.07
CA ASN A 84 24.29 3.59 0.92
C ASN A 84 23.01 2.87 1.36
N CYS A 85 21.91 3.05 0.62
CA CYS A 85 20.67 2.32 0.86
C CYS A 85 20.91 0.79 0.91
N PRO A 86 20.40 0.07 1.93
CA PRO A 86 20.55 -1.39 2.03
C PRO A 86 19.94 -2.16 0.84
N LEU A 87 18.91 -1.60 0.19
CA LEU A 87 18.17 -2.26 -0.89
C LEU A 87 18.73 -1.96 -2.28
N CYS A 88 18.95 -0.69 -2.62
CA CYS A 88 19.38 -0.29 -3.98
C CYS A 88 20.79 0.28 -4.07
N ARG A 89 21.49 0.43 -2.94
CA ARG A 89 22.87 0.96 -2.86
C ARG A 89 23.07 2.40 -3.35
N VAL A 90 21.99 3.13 -3.65
CA VAL A 90 22.04 4.57 -3.95
C VAL A 90 22.35 5.35 -2.67
N LYS A 91 23.20 6.38 -2.78
CA LYS A 91 23.51 7.31 -1.69
C LYS A 91 22.29 8.16 -1.35
N ASN A 92 22.00 8.35 -0.07
CA ASN A 92 20.95 9.28 0.34
C ASN A 92 21.50 10.71 0.22
N THR A 93 21.07 11.47 -0.78
CA THR A 93 21.60 12.82 -1.08
C THR A 93 20.86 13.95 -0.37
N HIS A 94 19.82 13.64 0.42
CA HIS A 94 19.10 14.61 1.24
C HIS A 94 19.24 14.25 2.73
N ALA A 95 19.46 15.30 3.52
CA ALA A 95 19.87 15.25 4.92
C ALA A 95 19.00 14.30 5.76
N LEU A 96 19.67 13.41 6.48
CA LEU A 96 19.11 12.84 7.69
C LEU A 96 18.69 14.02 8.59
N PRO A 97 17.53 13.97 9.27
CA PRO A 97 17.16 15.03 10.21
C PRO A 97 18.31 15.24 11.20
N GLU A 98 18.71 16.50 11.42
CA GLU A 98 19.95 16.93 12.10
C GLU A 98 20.11 16.50 13.56
N ASN A 99 19.25 15.62 14.09
CA ASN A 99 19.30 15.16 15.49
C ASN A 99 19.96 13.79 15.68
N LEU A 100 20.96 13.46 14.84
CA LEU A 100 21.78 12.26 15.03
C LEU A 100 23.16 12.65 15.52
N ASN A 101 23.26 12.78 16.83
CA ASN A 101 24.52 12.85 17.55
C ASN A 101 25.21 11.48 17.45
N ILE A 102 25.92 11.25 16.34
CA ILE A 102 26.80 10.10 16.17
C ILE A 102 28.09 10.44 16.94
N GLN A 103 28.17 9.97 18.19
CA GLN A 103 29.42 9.88 18.94
C GLN A 103 30.23 8.66 18.47
#